data_AF-A0A7Z0TJM1-F1
#
_entry.id   AF-A0A7Z0TJM1-F1
#
_cell.length_a   1.000
_cell.length_b   1.000
_cell.length_c   1.000
_cell.angle_alpha   90.00
_cell.angle_beta   90.00
_cell.angle_gamma   90.00
#
_symmetry.space_group_name_H-M   'P 1'
#
loop_
_entity.id
_entity.type
_entity.pdbx_description
1 polymer ?
#
loop_
_entity_poly.entity_id
_entity_poly.type
_entity_poly.pdbx_seq_one_letter_code
_entity_poly.pdbx_strand_id
1 'polypeptide(L)'
;MPRNVIDPVGTTHMKTQILGGGGKTFRIDGVVERHSYLIPPGSGYKAVIAVPVIFGTKEVGVLAVDAPEYSDFNNDHVTLMESLAAVLATAYALS
;
A
#
# COMPACT_ATOMS: atom_id res chain seq x y z
N MET A 1 0.26 -11.74 -9.89
CA MET A 1 -0.53 -12.67 -9.05
C MET A 1 -1.00 -11.89 -7.82
N PRO A 2 -2.21 -12.13 -7.29
CA PRO A 2 -2.58 -11.61 -5.96
C PRO A 2 -1.52 -12.02 -4.94
N ARG A 3 -1.10 -11.13 -4.04
CA ARG A 3 -0.15 -11.52 -2.98
C ARG A 3 -0.78 -12.62 -2.12
N ASN A 4 -0.06 -13.72 -1.93
CA ASN A 4 -0.45 -14.74 -0.95
C ASN A 4 -0.54 -14.10 0.44
N VAL A 5 -1.41 -14.66 1.27
CA VAL A 5 -1.76 -14.20 2.63
C VAL A 5 -0.55 -13.58 3.31
N ILE A 6 -0.64 -12.27 3.57
CA ILE A 6 0.33 -11.57 4.39
C ILE A 6 0.31 -12.26 5.75
N ASP A 7 1.48 -12.57 6.30
CA ASP A 7 1.56 -13.15 7.64
C ASP A 7 0.76 -12.29 8.67
N PRO A 8 0.47 -12.82 9.86
CA PRO A 8 -0.32 -12.07 10.85
C PRO A 8 0.24 -10.67 11.16
N VAL A 9 1.56 -10.47 11.03
CA VAL A 9 2.23 -9.19 11.28
C VAL A 9 1.93 -8.22 10.16
N GLY A 10 2.11 -8.59 8.90
CA GLY A 10 1.82 -7.69 7.80
C GLY A 10 0.31 -7.47 7.59
N THR A 11 -0.55 -8.43 7.96
CA THR A 11 -2.00 -8.19 8.04
C THR A 11 -2.33 -7.13 9.09
N THR A 12 -1.67 -7.19 10.25
CA THR A 12 -1.82 -6.19 11.33
C THR A 12 -1.30 -4.83 10.88
N HIS A 13 -0.14 -4.79 10.22
CA HIS A 13 0.42 -3.56 9.65
C HIS A 13 -0.56 -2.91 8.67
N MET A 14 -1.13 -3.70 7.74
CA MET A 14 -2.09 -3.20 6.76
C MET A 14 -3.34 -2.61 7.41
N LYS A 15 -3.90 -3.28 8.42
CA LYS A 15 -5.08 -2.78 9.14
C LYS A 15 -4.80 -1.53 9.96
N THR A 16 -3.66 -1.48 10.64
CA THR A 16 -3.40 -0.44 11.65
C THR A 16 -2.71 0.80 11.10
N GLN A 17 -1.81 0.64 10.14
CA GLN A 17 -0.97 1.73 9.63
C GLN A 17 -1.47 2.30 8.30
N ILE A 18 -2.24 1.50 7.54
CA ILE A 18 -2.66 1.87 6.18
C ILE A 18 -4.16 2.12 6.12
N LEU A 19 -4.99 1.24 6.69
CA LEU A 19 -6.45 1.37 6.64
C LEU A 19 -7.03 2.17 7.81
N GLY A 20 -6.59 1.89 9.03
CA GLY A 20 -7.16 2.46 10.25
C GLY A 20 -7.11 4.00 10.32
N GLY A 21 -8.11 4.59 10.99
CA GLY A 21 -8.12 6.02 11.30
C GLY A 21 -8.39 6.95 10.11
N GLY A 22 -9.01 6.46 9.04
CA GLY A 22 -9.29 7.23 7.83
C GLY A 22 -8.31 6.98 6.67
N GLY A 23 -7.40 6.03 6.85
CA GLY A 23 -6.45 5.61 5.84
C GLY A 23 -5.24 6.53 5.74
N LYS A 24 -4.05 5.95 5.67
CA LYS A 24 -2.81 6.68 5.46
C LYS A 24 -1.95 5.99 4.40
N THR A 25 -1.47 6.77 3.44
CA THR A 25 -0.48 6.30 2.49
C THR A 25 0.81 5.92 3.22
N PHE A 26 1.28 4.72 2.95
CA PHE A 26 2.52 4.18 3.47
C PHE A 26 3.53 4.07 2.33
N ARG A 27 4.75 4.58 2.55
CA ARG A 27 5.85 4.46 1.60
C ARG A 27 7.13 4.07 2.33
N ILE A 28 7.83 3.10 1.75
CA ILE A 28 9.20 2.76 2.12
C ILE A 28 10.16 3.40 1.13
N ASP A 29 10.99 4.33 1.62
CA ASP A 29 12.00 5.06 0.82
C ASP A 29 13.43 4.89 1.35
N GLY A 30 13.63 4.03 2.35
CA GLY A 30 14.95 3.75 2.93
C GLY A 30 15.50 4.83 3.86
N VAL A 31 14.82 5.98 3.97
CA VAL A 31 15.21 7.10 4.84
C VAL A 31 14.46 7.02 6.17
N VAL A 32 13.13 6.93 6.13
CA VAL A 32 12.28 6.92 7.33
C VAL A 32 11.99 5.49 7.79
N GLU A 33 11.72 4.60 6.84
CA GLU A 33 11.54 3.19 7.11
C GLU A 33 12.34 2.34 6.12
N ARG A 34 12.94 1.26 6.63
CA ARG A 34 13.81 0.35 5.88
C ARG A 34 13.28 -1.08 5.81
N HIS A 35 12.20 -1.37 6.54
CA HIS A 35 11.60 -2.69 6.60
C HIS A 35 10.12 -2.59 6.28
N SER A 36 9.68 -3.37 5.31
CA SER A 36 8.27 -3.48 4.93
C SER A 36 7.72 -4.82 5.38
N TYR A 37 6.58 -4.81 6.06
CA TYR A 37 5.79 -6.02 6.30
C TYR A 37 4.91 -6.41 5.09
N LEU A 38 4.93 -5.60 4.03
CA LEU A 38 4.19 -5.85 2.79
C LEU A 38 5.04 -6.55 1.73
N ILE A 39 6.35 -6.32 1.75
CA ILE A 39 7.28 -6.90 0.79
C ILE A 39 7.61 -8.33 1.22
N PRO A 40 7.34 -9.35 0.40
CA PRO A 40 7.68 -10.73 0.73
C PRO A 40 9.21 -10.91 0.90
N PRO A 41 9.68 -11.62 1.95
CA PRO A 41 11.08 -11.94 2.11
C PRO A 41 11.64 -12.67 0.88
N GLY A 42 12.85 -12.31 0.46
CA GLY A 42 13.51 -12.94 -0.69
C GLY A 42 12.97 -12.54 -2.07
N SER A 43 12.02 -11.59 -2.14
CA SER A 43 11.49 -11.08 -3.42
C SER A 43 12.48 -10.23 -4.22
N GLY A 44 13.53 -9.72 -3.58
CA GLY A 44 14.48 -8.77 -4.18
C GLY A 44 13.97 -7.33 -4.22
N TYR A 45 12.74 -7.06 -3.78
CA TYR A 45 12.21 -5.71 -3.63
C TYR A 45 12.66 -5.08 -2.31
N LYS A 46 12.91 -3.77 -2.35
CA LYS A 46 13.31 -2.97 -1.19
C LYS A 46 12.29 -1.91 -0.85
N ALA A 47 11.54 -1.43 -1.84
CA ALA A 47 10.61 -0.33 -1.70
C ALA A 47 9.17 -0.77 -1.95
N VAL A 48 8.22 -0.08 -1.31
CA VAL A 48 6.78 -0.26 -1.54
C VAL A 48 6.08 1.08 -1.39
N ILE A 49 5.10 1.36 -2.24
CA ILE A 49 4.04 2.33 -1.98
C ILE A 49 2.77 1.52 -1.73
N ALA A 50 2.08 1.79 -0.62
CA ALA A 50 0.81 1.19 -0.30
C ALA A 50 -0.18 2.29 0.10
N VAL A 51 -1.27 2.39 -0.65
CA VAL A 51 -2.32 3.39 -0.46
C VAL A 51 -3.64 2.72 -0.07
N PRO A 52 -4.41 3.31 0.84
CA PRO A 52 -5.72 2.79 1.18
C PRO A 52 -6.72 3.04 0.04
N VAL A 53 -7.59 2.06 -0.19
CA VAL A 53 -8.77 2.19 -1.05
C VAL A 53 -9.97 2.31 -0.12
N ILE A 54 -10.55 3.51 -0.04
CA ILE A 54 -11.65 3.83 0.88
C ILE A 54 -12.79 4.47 0.10
N PHE A 55 -14.01 3.96 0.30
CA PHE A 55 -15.23 4.54 -0.24
C PHE A 55 -16.16 4.97 0.90
N GLY A 56 -16.39 6.28 1.05
CA GLY A 56 -17.09 6.83 2.21
C GLY A 56 -16.33 6.49 3.50
N THR A 57 -16.96 5.74 4.40
CA THR A 57 -16.32 5.22 5.64
C THR A 57 -15.85 3.77 5.52
N LYS A 58 -15.99 3.16 4.34
CA LYS A 58 -15.68 1.75 4.13
C LYS A 58 -14.25 1.58 3.63
N GLU A 59 -13.46 0.87 4.42
CA GLU A 59 -12.15 0.36 4.03
C GLU A 59 -12.33 -0.81 3.06
N VAL A 60 -12.13 -0.56 1.76
CA VAL A 60 -12.27 -1.56 0.69
C VAL A 60 -11.05 -2.47 0.64
N GLY A 61 -9.86 -1.89 0.81
CA GLY A 61 -8.60 -2.64 0.80
C GLY A 61 -7.39 -1.73 0.59
N VAL A 62 -6.27 -2.32 0.17
CA VAL A 62 -5.00 -1.60 -0.04
C VAL A 62 -4.47 -1.89 -1.44
N LEU A 63 -4.13 -0.83 -2.18
CA LEU A 63 -3.39 -0.91 -3.43
C LEU A 63 -1.91 -0.73 -3.12
N ALA A 64 -1.07 -1.70 -3.54
CA ALA A 64 0.35 -1.65 -3.27
C ALA A 64 1.17 -2.02 -4.51
N VAL A 65 2.33 -1.37 -4.66
CA VAL A 65 3.33 -1.64 -5.70
C VAL A 65 4.70 -1.72 -5.04
N ASP A 66 5.44 -2.79 -5.34
CA ASP A 66 6.79 -3.04 -4.85
C ASP A 66 7.83 -2.65 -5.91
N ALA A 67 9.03 -2.23 -5.49
CA ALA A 67 10.13 -1.91 -6.40
C ALA A 67 11.50 -2.38 -5.89
N PRO A 68 12.45 -2.68 -6.81
CA PRO A 68 13.79 -3.19 -6.47
C PRO A 68 14.60 -2.22 -5.62
N GLU A 69 14.54 -0.92 -5.91
CA GLU A 69 15.34 0.10 -5.24
C GLU A 69 14.46 1.21 -4.63
N TYR A 70 14.93 1.80 -3.52
CA TYR A 70 14.22 2.91 -2.87
C TYR A 70 14.06 4.14 -3.78
N SER A 71 15.02 4.35 -4.68
CA SER A 71 15.02 5.46 -5.65
C SER A 71 13.99 5.30 -6.76
N ASP A 72 13.40 4.13 -6.92
CA ASP A 72 12.40 3.87 -7.98
C ASP A 72 11.06 4.56 -7.67
N PHE A 73 10.85 4.97 -6.42
CA PHE A 73 9.68 5.73 -6.00
C PHE A 73 10.01 7.17 -5.62
N ASN A 74 9.17 8.08 -6.09
CA ASN A 74 9.19 9.49 -5.73
C ASN A 74 7.77 9.93 -5.29
N ASN A 75 7.59 11.23 -5.04
CA ASN A 75 6.29 11.75 -4.59
C ASN A 75 5.22 11.71 -5.70
N ASP A 76 5.61 11.85 -6.96
CA ASP A 76 4.66 11.80 -8.08
C ASP A 76 4.05 10.40 -8.22
N HIS A 77 4.84 9.36 -7.97
CA HIS A 77 4.34 7.98 -7.92
C HIS A 77 3.32 7.77 -6.79
N VAL A 78 3.50 8.46 -5.65
CA VAL A 78 2.52 8.43 -4.55
C VAL A 78 1.22 9.09 -4.98
N THR A 79 1.26 10.28 -5.56
CA THR A 79 0.07 10.99 -6.05
C THR A 79 -0.68 10.20 -7.12
N LEU A 80 0.04 9.53 -8.02
CA LEU A 80 -0.55 8.65 -9.02
C LEU A 80 -1.27 7.46 -8.37
N MET A 81 -0.62 6.80 -7.40
CA MET A 81 -1.20 5.67 -6.66
C MET A 81 -2.46 6.07 -5.90
N GLU A 82 -2.46 7.22 -5.22
CA GLU A 82 -3.63 7.77 -4.52
C GLU A 82 -4.78 8.05 -5.48
N SER A 83 -4.48 8.61 -6.66
CA SER A 83 -5.48 8.86 -7.70
C SER A 83 -6.09 7.55 -8.22
N LEU A 84 -5.28 6.52 -8.44
CA LEU A 84 -5.76 5.20 -8.86
C LEU A 84 -6.61 4.53 -7.77
N ALA A 85 -6.21 4.65 -6.50
CA ALA A 85 -6.99 4.13 -5.37
C ALA A 85 -8.36 4.80 -5.26
N ALA A 86 -8.45 6.11 -5.51
CA ALA A 86 -9.73 6.82 -5.56
C ALA A 86 -10.63 6.27 -6.68
N VAL A 87 -10.09 6.03 -7.88
CA VAL A 87 -10.85 5.41 -8.99
C VAL A 87 -11.33 4.01 -8.59
N LEU A 88 -10.48 3.17 -8.01
CA LEU A 88 -10.87 1.83 -7.54
C LEU A 88 -11.98 1.88 -6.48
N ALA A 89 -11.92 2.83 -5.55
CA ALA A 89 -12.96 3.04 -4.55
C ALA A 89 -14.30 3.41 -5.20
N THR A 90 -14.30 4.25 -6.23
CA THR A 90 -15.53 4.58 -6.97
C THR A 90 -16.07 3.41 -7.77
N ALA A 91 -15.20 2.59 -8.38
CA ALA A 91 -15.61 1.39 -9.10
C ALA A 91 -16.24 0.34 -8.17
N TYR A 92 -15.71 0.22 -6.94
CA TYR A 92 -16.31 -0.62 -5.90
C TYR A 92 -17.74 -0.22 -5.54
N ALA A 93 -18.10 1.06 -5.66
CA ALA A 93 -19.47 1.49 -5.40
C ALA A 93 -20.49 1.02 -6.45
N LEU A 94 -20.02 0.51 -7.60
CA LEU A 94 -20.85 0.04 -8.71
C LEU A 94 -21.05 -1.49 -8.72
N SER A 95 -20.35 -2.22 -7.85
CA SER A 95 -20.47 -3.69 -7.72
C SER A 95 -21.55 -4.09 -6.73
#